data_AF-A0A367ZK71-F1
#
_entry.id   AF-A0A367ZK71-F1
#
_cell.length_a   1.000
_cell.length_b   1.000
_cell.length_c   1.000
_cell.angle_alpha   90.00
_cell.angle_beta   90.00
_cell.angle_gamma   90.00
#
_symmetry.space_group_name_H-M   'P 1'
#
loop_
_entity.id
_entity.type
_entity.pdbx_description
1 polymer ?
#
loop_
_entity_poly.entity_id
_entity_poly.type
_entity_poly.pdbx_seq_one_letter_code
_entity_poly.pdbx_strand_id
1 'polypeptide(L)'
;MQAFGMRLDKANTRPVSPEDRVHIEKVWTRYEAYQSGHRAGIAYPLPPKNPFDDWEIAQRYQHRSTFDQTRVETHRTGARAVRTLVAKAHKEGLV
;
A
#
# COMPACT_ATOMS: atom_id res chain seq x y z
N MET A 1 2.57 4.70 6.83
CA MET A 1 1.89 6.02 6.75
C MET A 1 1.85 6.73 8.10
N GLN A 2 1.62 6.04 9.22
CA GLN A 2 1.65 6.67 10.56
C GLN A 2 2.97 7.39 10.84
N ALA A 3 4.11 6.76 10.55
CA ALA A 3 5.44 7.36 10.64
C ALA A 3 5.65 8.60 9.72
N PHE A 4 4.69 8.89 8.83
CA PHE A 4 4.68 10.04 7.94
C PHE A 4 3.54 11.03 8.26
N GLY A 5 2.97 10.96 9.47
CA GLY A 5 1.98 11.94 9.94
C GLY A 5 0.50 11.56 9.72
N MET A 6 0.20 10.33 9.28
CA MET A 6 -1.18 9.84 9.22
C MET A 6 -1.79 9.75 10.62
N ARG A 7 -2.95 10.40 10.82
CA ARG A 7 -3.67 10.39 12.09
C ARG A 7 -4.41 9.07 12.28
N LEU A 8 -4.32 8.52 13.49
CA LEU A 8 -5.07 7.34 13.91
C LEU A 8 -6.27 7.73 14.80
N ASP A 9 -7.22 6.81 14.93
CA ASP A 9 -8.37 6.95 15.83
C ASP A 9 -7.94 7.00 17.30
N LYS A 10 -8.88 7.27 18.22
CA LYS A 10 -8.59 7.39 19.66
C LYS A 10 -7.95 6.14 20.24
N ALA A 11 -8.26 4.97 19.69
CA ALA A 11 -7.69 3.69 20.09
C ALA A 11 -6.31 3.41 19.46
N ASN A 12 -5.85 4.27 18.56
CA ASN A 12 -4.60 4.13 17.81
C ASN A 12 -4.54 2.83 16.99
N THR A 13 -5.69 2.36 16.50
CA THR A 13 -5.82 1.06 15.80
C THR A 13 -6.04 1.18 14.30
N ARG A 14 -6.54 2.34 13.83
CA ARG A 14 -6.88 2.55 12.41
C ARG A 14 -6.74 4.02 12.01
N PRO A 15 -6.49 4.30 10.72
CA PRO A 15 -6.53 5.66 10.20
C PRO A 15 -7.88 6.34 10.46
N VAL A 16 -7.85 7.64 10.70
CA VAL A 16 -9.07 8.46 10.80
C VAL A 16 -9.81 8.50 9.46
N SER A 17 -9.07 8.62 8.35
CA SER A 17 -9.63 8.59 6.99
C SER A 17 -9.81 7.13 6.55
N PRO A 18 -11.04 6.67 6.25
CA PRO A 18 -11.25 5.31 5.75
C PRO A 18 -10.42 4.99 4.50
N GLU A 19 -10.22 5.98 3.62
CA GLU A 19 -9.49 5.89 2.35
C GLU A 19 -8.04 5.45 2.51
N ASP A 20 -7.45 5.63 3.70
CA ASP A 20 -6.08 5.18 3.99
C ASP A 20 -5.97 3.68 4.25
N ARG A 21 -7.10 2.95 4.28
CA ARG A 21 -7.15 1.51 4.56
C ARG A 21 -8.12 0.71 3.70
N VAL A 22 -8.95 1.35 2.88
CA VAL A 22 -9.87 0.68 1.95
C VAL A 22 -9.35 0.84 0.54
N HIS A 23 -9.62 -0.14 -0.33
CA HIS A 23 -9.30 -0.07 -1.76
C HIS A 23 -7.78 0.04 -2.02
N ILE A 24 -7.11 -1.11 -2.17
CA ILE A 24 -5.65 -1.16 -2.39
C ILE A 24 -5.20 -0.32 -3.59
N GLU A 25 -6.04 -0.24 -4.63
CA GLU A 25 -5.86 0.57 -5.82
C GLU A 25 -5.76 2.07 -5.49
N LYS A 26 -6.42 2.52 -4.42
CA LYS A 26 -6.41 3.92 -3.92
C LYS A 26 -5.37 4.14 -2.83
N VAL A 27 -5.16 3.15 -1.96
CA VAL A 27 -4.20 3.22 -0.83
C VAL A 27 -2.78 3.48 -1.33
N TRP A 28 -2.42 3.01 -2.53
CA TRP A 28 -1.13 3.30 -3.14
C TRP A 28 -0.87 4.81 -3.29
N THR A 29 -1.80 5.52 -3.92
CA THR A 29 -1.72 6.98 -4.09
C THR A 29 -1.76 7.71 -2.74
N ARG A 30 -2.55 7.21 -1.78
CA ARG A 30 -2.57 7.76 -0.41
C ARG A 30 -1.19 7.64 0.25
N TYR A 31 -0.53 6.49 0.13
CA TYR A 31 0.83 6.28 0.65
C TYR A 31 1.81 7.31 0.07
N GLU A 32 1.81 7.48 -1.25
CA GLU A 32 2.70 8.39 -1.96
C GLU A 32 2.50 9.85 -1.52
N ALA A 33 1.26 10.27 -1.27
CA ALA A 33 0.98 11.60 -0.73
C ALA A 33 1.61 11.81 0.66
N TYR A 34 1.48 10.84 1.57
CA TYR A 34 2.13 10.90 2.89
C TYR A 34 3.66 10.83 2.78
N GLN A 35 4.17 9.95 1.93
CA GLN A 35 5.59 9.73 1.74
C GLN A 35 6.30 10.96 1.16
N SER A 36 5.71 11.60 0.14
CA SER A 36 6.26 12.81 -0.49
C SER A 36 6.14 14.04 0.41
N GLY A 37 5.11 14.11 1.26
CA GLY A 37 4.91 15.18 2.23
C GLY A 37 5.81 15.11 3.48
N HIS A 38 6.64 14.07 3.62
CA HIS A 38 7.43 13.85 4.83
C HIS A 38 8.91 13.62 4.53
N ARG A 39 9.82 14.34 5.22
CA ARG A 39 11.27 14.26 4.98
C ARG A 39 11.83 12.84 5.06
N ALA A 40 11.37 12.06 6.04
CA ALA A 40 11.80 10.65 6.18
C ALA A 40 11.27 9.75 5.05
N GLY A 41 10.18 10.15 4.39
CA GLY A 41 9.54 9.35 3.35
C GLY A 41 10.40 9.17 2.09
N ILE A 42 11.33 10.07 1.80
CA ILE A 42 12.26 9.99 0.66
C ILE A 42 13.00 8.64 0.62
N ALA A 43 13.34 8.07 1.79
CA ALA A 43 14.04 6.79 1.89
C ALA A 43 13.14 5.56 1.67
N TYR A 44 11.82 5.74 1.56
CA TYR A 44 10.84 4.65 1.46
C TYR A 44 9.92 4.80 0.24
N PRO A 45 10.45 4.86 -0.99
CA PRO A 45 9.62 4.94 -2.18
C PRO A 45 8.93 3.59 -2.46
N LEU A 46 7.70 3.66 -2.95
CA LEU A 46 7.07 2.56 -3.67
C LEU A 46 7.41 2.63 -5.16
N PRO A 47 7.22 1.52 -5.93
CA PRO A 47 7.23 1.58 -7.38
C PRO A 47 6.26 2.65 -7.92
N PRO A 48 6.64 3.42 -8.96
CA PRO A 48 5.81 4.53 -9.47
C PRO A 48 4.54 4.06 -10.17
N LYS A 49 4.49 2.81 -10.63
CA LYS A 49 3.26 2.19 -11.13
C LYS A 49 2.63 1.38 -10.00
N ASN A 50 1.36 1.67 -9.70
CA ASN A 50 0.58 0.86 -8.78
C ASN A 50 0.36 -0.54 -9.39
N PRO A 51 0.89 -1.61 -8.77
CA PRO A 51 0.72 -2.97 -9.27
C PRO A 51 -0.68 -3.53 -8.99
N PHE A 52 -1.54 -2.80 -8.27
CA PHE A 52 -2.91 -3.18 -7.95
C PHE A 52 -3.93 -2.23 -8.60
N ASP A 53 -3.53 -1.48 -9.63
CA ASP A 53 -4.40 -0.53 -10.34
C ASP A 53 -5.63 -1.20 -11.00
N ASP A 54 -5.50 -2.47 -11.34
CA ASP A 54 -6.53 -3.30 -11.93
C ASP A 54 -7.25 -4.22 -10.90
N TRP A 55 -7.02 -4.03 -9.60
CA TRP A 55 -7.67 -4.82 -8.55
C TRP A 55 -8.87 -4.07 -7.94
N GLU A 56 -10.01 -4.75 -7.87
CA GLU A 56 -11.19 -4.27 -7.16
C GLU A 56 -11.72 -5.36 -6.23
N ILE A 57 -12.37 -4.96 -5.12
CA ILE A 57 -12.92 -5.90 -4.13
C ILE A 57 -13.92 -6.91 -4.74
N ALA A 58 -14.64 -6.50 -5.79
CA ALA A 58 -15.60 -7.35 -6.51
C ALA A 58 -14.93 -8.54 -7.23
N GLN A 59 -13.64 -8.44 -7.55
CA GLN A 59 -12.87 -9.51 -8.20
C GLN A 59 -12.76 -10.77 -7.35
N ARG A 60 -12.99 -10.67 -6.03
CA ARG A 60 -13.11 -11.83 -5.12
C ARG A 60 -14.16 -12.85 -5.58
N TYR A 61 -15.20 -12.39 -6.28
CA TYR A 61 -16.31 -13.23 -6.75
C TYR A 61 -16.29 -13.44 -8.28
N GLN A 62 -15.25 -12.99 -8.98
CA GLN A 62 -15.14 -13.22 -10.41
C GLN A 62 -14.89 -14.70 -10.74
N HIS A 63 -15.32 -15.09 -11.92
CA HIS A 63 -15.12 -16.45 -12.41
C HIS A 63 -13.63 -16.75 -12.55
N ARG A 64 -13.21 -17.98 -12.20
CA ARG A 64 -11.79 -18.37 -12.19
C ARG A 64 -11.04 -18.09 -13.50
N SER A 65 -11.73 -18.16 -14.63
CA SER A 65 -11.15 -17.89 -15.96
C SER A 65 -10.70 -16.44 -16.18
N THR A 66 -11.07 -15.52 -15.28
CA THR A 66 -10.66 -14.10 -15.32
C THR A 66 -9.30 -13.84 -14.66
N PHE A 67 -8.75 -14.84 -13.94
CA PHE A 67 -7.41 -14.77 -13.37
C PHE A 67 -6.41 -15.36 -14.35
N ASP A 68 -5.51 -14.52 -14.86
CA ASP A 68 -4.36 -14.94 -15.65
C ASP A 68 -3.06 -14.78 -14.85
N GLN A 69 -2.03 -15.50 -15.31
CA GLN A 69 -0.74 -15.55 -14.64
C GLN A 69 -0.05 -14.17 -14.62
N THR A 70 -0.20 -13.37 -15.67
CA THR A 70 0.46 -12.06 -15.78
C THR A 70 -0.04 -11.10 -14.70
N ARG A 71 -1.36 -11.03 -14.49
CA ARG A 71 -1.96 -10.22 -13.41
C ARG A 71 -1.50 -10.70 -12.03
N VAL A 72 -1.54 -12.02 -11.79
CA VAL A 72 -1.12 -12.61 -10.51
C VAL A 72 0.36 -12.32 -10.21
N GLU A 73 1.26 -12.44 -11.19
CA GLU A 73 2.68 -12.14 -10.98
C GLU A 73 2.94 -10.64 -10.76
N THR A 74 2.17 -9.77 -11.40
CA THR A 74 2.22 -8.32 -11.18
C THR A 74 1.86 -8.00 -9.73
N HIS A 75 0.73 -8.51 -9.23
CA HIS A 75 0.29 -8.32 -7.85
C HIS A 75 1.28 -8.92 -6.85
N ARG A 76 1.82 -10.11 -7.14
CA ARG A 76 2.84 -10.76 -6.31
C ARG A 76 4.11 -9.90 -6.20
N THR A 77 4.57 -9.33 -7.30
CA THR A 77 5.74 -8.45 -7.33
C THR A 77 5.49 -7.19 -6.50
N GLY A 78 4.31 -6.58 -6.64
CA GLY A 78 3.88 -5.47 -5.82
C GLY A 78 3.88 -5.77 -4.32
N ALA A 79 3.27 -6.89 -3.92
CA ALA A 79 3.24 -7.32 -2.53
C ALA A 79 4.64 -7.57 -1.95
N ARG A 80 5.56 -8.13 -2.74
CA ARG A 80 6.97 -8.30 -2.35
C ARG A 80 7.70 -6.98 -2.16
N ALA A 81 7.43 -5.98 -3.01
CA ALA A 81 8.00 -4.64 -2.85
C ALA A 81 7.54 -4.01 -1.53
N VAL A 82 6.24 -4.05 -1.24
CA VAL A 82 5.67 -3.56 0.03
C VAL A 82 6.30 -4.28 1.23
N ARG A 83 6.39 -5.62 1.20
CA ARG A 83 7.01 -6.41 2.27
C ARG A 83 8.46 -6.00 2.52
N THR A 84 9.23 -5.82 1.45
CA THR A 84 10.64 -5.42 1.53
C THR A 84 10.78 -4.03 2.12
N LEU A 85 9.92 -3.10 1.71
CA LEU A 85 9.88 -1.73 2.23
C LEU A 85 9.57 -1.68 3.73
N VAL A 86 8.57 -2.46 4.17
CA VAL A 86 8.21 -2.58 5.58
C VAL A 86 9.34 -3.20 6.39
N ALA A 87 10.01 -4.24 5.87
CA ALA A 87 11.16 -4.85 6.54
C ALA A 87 12.33 -3.86 6.69
N LYS A 88 12.58 -3.03 5.67
CA LYS A 88 13.56 -1.94 5.74
C LYS A 88 13.19 -0.94 6.84
N ALA A 89 11.93 -0.50 6.88
CA ALA A 89 11.46 0.47 7.86
C ALA A 89 11.65 -0.01 9.31
N HIS A 90 11.38 -1.29 9.59
CA HIS A 90 11.66 -1.89 10.90
C HIS A 90 13.17 -1.95 11.21
N LYS A 91 13.98 -2.39 10.24
CA LYS A 91 15.44 -2.49 10.40
C LYS A 91 16.08 -1.13 10.69
N GLU A 92 15.53 -0.06 10.13
CA GLU A 92 16.02 1.31 10.28
C GLU A 92 15.34 2.07 11.44
N GLY A 93 14.42 1.43 12.17
CA GLY A 93 13.76 2.00 13.35
C GLY A 93 12.71 3.07 13.05
N LEU A 94 12.19 3.13 11.81
CA LEU A 94 11.10 4.04 11.45
C LEU A 94 9.75 3.57 12.01
N VAL A 95 9.55 2.25 12.11
CA VAL A 95 8.35 1.58 12.64
C VAL A 95 8.71 0.42 13.54
#